data_AF-A0A2G2PEC1-F1
#
_entry.id   AF-A0A2G2PEC1-F1
#
_cell.length_a   1.000
_cell.length_b   1.000
_cell.length_c   1.000
_cell.angle_alpha   90.00
_cell.angle_beta   90.00
_cell.angle_gamma   90.00
#
_symmetry.space_group_name_H-M   'P 1'
#
loop_
_entity.id
_entity.type
_entity.pdbx_description
1 polymer ?
#
loop_
_entity_poly.entity_id
_entity_poly.type
_entity_poly.pdbx_seq_one_letter_code
_entity_poly.pdbx_strand_id
1 'polypeptide(L)' 'MYKIFILIFIPFIFSGCIVGTVVALPFKAVGAAVNTVAPDIVGDSISTVGNVTDAIIPF' A
#
# COMPACT_ATOMS: atom_id res chain seq x y z
N MET A 1 2.82 25.27 17.03
CA MET A 1 2.98 23.80 16.94
C MET A 1 2.22 23.19 15.77
N TYR A 2 0.92 23.44 15.59
CA TYR A 2 0.13 22.86 14.48
C TYR A 2 0.67 23.18 13.07
N LYS A 3 1.24 24.38 12.85
CA LYS A 3 1.85 24.78 11.57
C LYS A 3 3.01 23.88 11.13
N ILE A 4 3.79 23.34 12.07
CA ILE A 4 4.92 22.44 11.79
C ILE A 4 4.43 21.06 11.38
N PHE A 5 3.38 20.55 12.03
CA PHE A 5 2.73 19.31 11.63
C PHE A 5 2.15 19.40 10.23
N ILE A 6 1.47 20.50 9.89
CA ILE A 6 0.91 20.71 8.55
C ILE A 6 2.03 20.80 7.48
N LEU A 7 3.13 21.50 7.77
CA LEU A 7 4.28 21.61 6.85
C LEU A 7 4.99 20.27 6.60
N ILE A 8 4.97 19.34 7.57
CA ILE A 8 5.48 17.97 7.43
C ILE A 8 4.48 17.07 6.71
N PHE A 9 3.18 17.26 6.91
CA PHE A 9 2.14 16.45 6.26
C PHE A 9 1.96 16.77 4.78
N ILE A 10 2.14 18.02 4.38
CA ILE A 10 2.05 18.47 2.98
C ILE A 10 2.94 17.64 2.04
N PRO A 11 4.27 17.53 2.24
CA PRO A 11 5.09 16.71 1.36
C PRO A 11 4.68 15.24 1.40
N PHE A 12 4.28 14.69 2.56
CA PHE A 12 3.79 13.31 2.67
C PHE A 12 2.51 13.04 1.85
N ILE A 13 1.61 14.02 1.74
CA ILE A 13 0.39 13.95 0.92
C ILE A 13 0.72 14.09 -0.57
N PHE A 14 1.70 14.93 -0.94
CA PHE A 14 2.12 15.16 -2.33
C PHE A 14 3.20 14.19 -2.84
N SER A 15 3.84 13.41 -1.97
CA SER A 15 4.92 12.46 -2.31
C SER A 15 4.43 11.07 -2.69
N GLY A 16 3.11 10.84 -2.68
CA GLY A 16 2.50 9.62 -3.18
C GLY A 16 2.64 8.32 -2.43
N CYS A 17 3.60 8.26 -1.51
CA CYS A 17 3.79 7.11 -0.63
C CYS A 17 2.50 6.77 0.13
N ILE A 18 1.67 7.75 0.49
CA ILE A 18 0.41 7.48 1.21
C ILE A 18 -0.61 6.80 0.29
N VAL A 19 -0.77 7.26 -0.95
CA VAL A 19 -1.78 6.71 -1.87
C VAL A 19 -1.35 5.35 -2.40
N GLY A 20 -0.08 5.17 -2.76
CA GLY A 20 0.47 3.86 -3.14
C GLY A 20 0.23 2.81 -2.04
N THR A 21 0.50 3.17 -0.79
CA THR A 21 0.29 2.27 0.35
C THR A 21 -1.18 2.00 0.63
N VAL A 22 -2.06 3.00 0.52
CA VAL A 22 -3.52 2.81 0.70
C VAL A 22 -4.10 1.90 -0.38
N VAL A 23 -3.68 2.07 -1.62
CA VAL A 23 -4.14 1.23 -2.75
C VAL A 23 -3.55 -0.18 -2.68
N ALA A 24 -2.32 -0.34 -2.19
CA ALA A 24 -1.67 -1.65 -1.99
C ALA A 24 -2.27 -2.47 -0.83
N LEU A 25 -2.84 -1.79 0.17
CA LEU A 25 -3.39 -2.41 1.38
C LEU A 25 -4.45 -3.50 1.10
N PRO A 26 -5.48 -3.29 0.27
CA PRO A 26 -6.47 -4.34 -0.02
C PRO A 26 -5.86 -5.56 -0.70
N PHE A 27 -4.88 -5.39 -1.60
CA PHE A 27 -4.21 -6.52 -2.25
C PHE A 27 -3.41 -7.35 -1.25
N LYS A 28 -2.70 -6.70 -0.32
CA LYS A 28 -1.98 -7.38 0.76
C LYS A 28 -2.93 -8.10 1.72
N ALA A 29 -4.04 -7.46 2.07
CA ALA A 29 -5.07 -8.05 2.94
C ALA A 29 -5.76 -9.26 2.30
N VAL A 30 -6.12 -9.15 1.02
CA VAL A 30 -6.72 -10.26 0.25
C VAL A 30 -5.72 -11.39 0.05
N GLY A 31 -4.46 -11.08 -0.29
CA GLY A 31 -3.41 -12.09 -0.41
C GLY A 31 -3.22 -12.89 0.89
N ALA A 32 -3.15 -12.19 2.02
CA ALA A 32 -3.07 -12.83 3.34
C ALA A 32 -4.31 -13.69 3.65
N ALA A 33 -5.52 -13.21 3.32
CA ALA A 33 -6.75 -13.98 3.49
C ALA A 33 -6.79 -15.22 2.60
N VAL A 34 -6.32 -15.11 1.35
CA VAL A 34 -6.30 -16.23 0.39
C VAL A 34 -5.34 -17.33 0.82
N ASN A 35 -4.19 -16.99 1.43
CA ASN A 35 -3.27 -17.99 1.99
C ASN A 35 -3.88 -18.82 3.14
N THR A 36 -5.01 -18.37 3.73
CA THR A 36 -5.71 -19.18 4.74
C THR A 36 -6.58 -20.30 4.15
N VAL A 37 -6.91 -20.22 2.85
CA VAL A 37 -7.86 -21.13 2.18
C VAL A 37 -7.31 -21.75 0.89
N ALA A 38 -6.20 -21.25 0.36
CA ALA A 38 -5.56 -21.69 -0.87
C ALA A 38 -4.04 -21.82 -0.65
N PRO A 39 -3.31 -22.50 -1.56
CA PRO A 39 -1.85 -22.58 -1.48
C PRO A 39 -1.20 -21.19 -1.48
N ASP A 40 -0.15 -21.03 -0.68
CA ASP A 40 0.51 -19.73 -0.42
C ASP A 40 0.92 -18.97 -1.69
N ILE A 41 1.30 -19.70 -2.76
CA ILE A 41 1.66 -19.12 -4.05
C ILE A 41 0.56 -18.22 -4.65
N VAL A 42 -0.71 -18.50 -4.35
CA VAL A 42 -1.84 -17.74 -4.87
C VAL A 42 -1.98 -16.42 -4.12
N GLY A 43 -2.00 -16.41 -2.80
CA GLY A 43 -2.11 -15.16 -2.04
C GLY A 43 -0.83 -14.32 -2.09
N ASP A 44 0.33 -14.94 -2.27
CA ASP A 44 1.60 -14.24 -2.49
C ASP A 44 1.62 -13.53 -3.85
N SER A 45 1.02 -14.13 -4.89
CA SER A 45 0.87 -13.48 -6.19
C SER A 45 -0.04 -12.23 -6.12
N ILE A 46 -1.11 -12.29 -5.32
CA ILE A 46 -2.01 -11.14 -5.07
C ILE A 46 -1.28 -10.06 -4.27
N SER A 47 -0.53 -10.44 -3.23
CA SER A 47 0.28 -9.53 -2.44
C SER A 47 1.37 -8.85 -3.27
N THR A 48 1.91 -9.55 -4.27
CA THR A 48 2.87 -9.00 -5.24
C THR A 48 2.26 -7.90 -6.09
N VAL A 49 0.99 -8.03 -6.51
CA VAL A 49 0.27 -6.93 -7.19
C VAL A 49 0.19 -5.71 -6.29
N GLY A 50 -0.08 -5.89 -4.99
CA GLY A 50 -0.05 -4.81 -4.00
C GLY A 50 1.31 -4.11 -3.94
N ASN A 51 2.40 -4.87 -3.87
CA ASN A 51 3.77 -4.33 -3.83
C ASN A 51 4.16 -3.57 -5.11
N VAL A 52 3.78 -4.10 -6.28
CA VAL A 52 4.01 -3.43 -7.56
C VAL A 52 3.21 -2.14 -7.65
N THR A 53 1.98 -2.15 -7.14
CA THR A 53 1.12 -0.97 -7.10
C THR A 53 1.68 0.12 -6.18
N ASP A 54 2.19 -0.26 -5.01
CA ASP A 54 2.88 0.64 -4.07
C ASP A 54 4.14 1.27 -4.70
N ALA A 55 4.86 0.50 -5.52
CA ALA A 55 6.10 0.95 -6.16
C ALA A 55 5.89 1.81 -7.42
N ILE A 56 4.78 1.61 -8.15
CA ILE A 56 4.52 2.29 -9.42
C ILE A 56 3.65 3.54 -9.24
N ILE A 57 2.78 3.59 -8.23
CA ILE A 57 1.94 4.76 -7.98
C ILE A 57 2.81 5.91 -7.44
N PRO A 58 3.00 7.01 -8.21
CA PRO A 58 3.93 8.09 -7.84
C PRO A 58 3.32 9.12 -6.88
N PHE A 59 2.00 9.08 -6.65
CA PHE A 59 1.18 10.09 -5.97
C PHE A 59 0.01 9.46 -5.22
#